data_AF-A0A972TN41-F1
#
_entry.id   AF-A0A972TN41-F1
#
_cell.length_a   1.000
_cell.length_b   1.000
_cell.length_c   1.000
_cell.angle_alpha   90.00
_cell.angle_beta   90.00
_cell.angle_gamma   90.00
#
_symmetry.space_group_name_H-M   'P 1'
#
loop_
_entity.id
_entity.type
_entity.pdbx_description
1 polymer ?
#
loop_
_entity_poly.entity_id
_entity_poly.type
_entity_poly.pdbx_seq_one_letter_code
_entity_poly.pdbx_strand_id
1 'polypeptide(L)'
;MEIKTILGSWKAVKENGVWQIQDKDGKLISKIEPSTDDESQARLIANSPYLLQALKGMVALIGDDDLDDNGELSGAAICDMARDAVALALVIDR
;
A
#
# COMPACT_ATOMS: atom_id res chain seq x y z
N MET A 1 -22.40 -5.77 11.66
CA MET A 1 -21.21 -6.58 11.35
C MET A 1 -20.03 -5.63 11.35
N GLU A 2 -19.27 -5.59 12.45
CA GLU A 2 -18.11 -4.69 12.55
C GLU A 2 -16.96 -5.26 11.71
N ILE A 3 -16.61 -4.57 10.64
CA ILE A 3 -15.37 -4.83 9.91
C ILE A 3 -14.24 -4.28 10.80
N LYS A 4 -13.65 -5.14 11.62
CA LYS A 4 -12.37 -4.85 12.29
C LYS A 4 -11.27 -4.88 11.24
N THR A 5 -11.08 -3.76 10.56
CA THR A 5 -9.88 -3.55 9.76
C THR A 5 -8.70 -3.43 10.72
N ILE A 6 -7.91 -4.50 10.87
CA ILE A 6 -6.62 -4.41 11.55
C ILE A 6 -5.65 -3.73 10.57
N LEU A 7 -5.79 -2.41 10.45
CA LEU A 7 -4.89 -1.54 9.70
C LEU A 7 -3.63 -1.35 10.56
N GLY A 8 -2.55 -2.03 10.17
CA GLY A 8 -1.24 -1.98 10.84
C GLY A 8 -0.58 -3.35 10.89
N SER A 9 -0.35 -3.98 9.75
CA SER A 9 0.28 -5.30 9.73
C SER A 9 1.79 -5.23 9.69
N TRP A 10 2.41 -4.23 9.05
CA TRP A 10 3.85 -4.23 8.84
C TRP A 10 4.57 -3.18 9.67
N LYS A 11 5.76 -3.52 10.17
CA LYS A 11 6.63 -2.63 10.94
C LYS A 11 8.04 -2.64 10.36
N ALA A 12 8.66 -1.47 10.32
CA ALA A 12 10.08 -1.32 10.04
C ALA A 12 10.86 -1.44 11.37
N VAL A 13 11.78 -2.41 11.45
CA VAL A 13 12.60 -2.66 12.64
C VAL A 13 14.06 -2.70 12.21
N LYS A 14 14.94 -2.02 12.96
CA LYS A 14 16.39 -2.07 12.70
C LYS A 14 17.03 -3.14 13.57
N GLU A 15 17.54 -4.20 12.95
CA GLU A 15 18.22 -5.32 13.63
C GLU A 15 19.60 -5.53 13.01
N ASN A 16 20.64 -5.60 13.85
CA ASN A 16 22.03 -5.77 13.41
C ASN A 16 22.46 -4.76 12.33
N GLY A 17 21.95 -3.53 12.41
CA GLY A 17 22.25 -2.46 11.46
C GLY A 17 21.45 -2.52 10.14
N VAL A 18 20.62 -3.53 9.93
CA VAL A 18 19.82 -3.71 8.70
C VAL A 18 18.34 -3.47 9.02
N TRP A 19 17.65 -2.71 8.17
CA TRP A 19 16.21 -2.54 8.29
C TRP A 19 15.47 -3.78 7.79
N GLN A 20 14.50 -4.22 8.58
CA GLN A 20 13.62 -5.34 8.29
C GLN A 20 12.17 -4.87 8.28
N ILE A 21 11.41 -5.38 7.35
CA ILE A 21 9.96 -5.28 7.33
C ILE A 21 9.42 -6.57 7.92
N GLN A 22 8.70 -6.47 9.03
CA GLN A 22 8.09 -7.60 9.71
C GLN A 22 6.57 -7.44 9.74
N ASP A 23 5.83 -8.55 9.70
CA ASP A 23 4.39 -8.52 9.93
C ASP A 23 4.03 -8.33 11.43
N LYS A 24 2.73 -8.37 11.73
CA LYS A 24 2.17 -8.17 13.08
C LYS A 24 2.60 -9.26 14.06
N ASP A 25 2.94 -10.43 13.54
CA ASP A 25 3.37 -11.61 14.29
C ASP A 25 4.92 -11.67 14.38
N GLY A 26 5.61 -10.66 13.82
CA GLY A 26 7.07 -10.55 13.81
C GLY A 26 7.74 -11.38 12.72
N LYS A 27 6.97 -11.97 11.78
CA LYS A 27 7.54 -12.71 10.65
C LYS A 27 8.22 -11.74 9.69
N LEU A 28 9.44 -12.06 9.30
CA LEU A 28 10.18 -11.30 8.31
C LEU A 28 9.49 -11.37 6.93
N ILE A 29 9.23 -10.21 6.34
CA ILE A 29 8.70 -10.04 4.98
C ILE A 29 9.83 -9.68 4.03
N SER A 30 10.66 -8.70 4.42
CA SER A 30 11.75 -8.21 3.57
C SER A 30 12.85 -7.56 4.39
N LYS A 31 14.04 -7.43 3.79
CA LYS A 31 15.18 -6.66 4.31
C LYS A 31 15.52 -5.56 3.33
N ILE A 32 15.87 -4.39 3.85
CA ILE A 32 16.34 -3.27 3.04
C ILE A 32 17.86 -3.28 3.04
N GLU A 33 18.45 -3.24 1.85
CA GLU A 33 19.90 -3.14 1.71
C GLU A 33 20.39 -1.81 2.32
N PRO A 34 21.53 -1.82 3.03
CA PRO A 34 22.08 -0.60 3.61
C PRO A 34 22.34 0.46 2.53
N SER A 35 21.81 1.65 2.76
CA SER A 35 22.00 2.82 1.92
C SER A 35 21.79 4.08 2.75
N THR A 36 22.02 5.25 2.16
CA THR A 36 21.75 6.54 2.82
C THR A 36 20.27 6.76 3.12
N ASP A 37 19.38 6.04 2.43
CA ASP A 37 17.93 6.24 2.48
C ASP A 37 17.19 4.99 3.01
N ASP A 38 17.92 4.03 3.58
CA ASP A 38 17.39 2.73 4.00
C ASP A 38 16.22 2.83 4.99
N GLU A 39 16.27 3.80 5.91
CA GLU A 39 15.21 4.09 6.87
C GLU A 39 13.95 4.63 6.18
N SER A 40 14.11 5.56 5.24
CA SER A 40 13.00 6.14 4.48
C SER A 40 12.29 5.08 3.66
N GLN A 41 13.08 4.25 2.96
CA GLN A 41 12.57 3.12 2.19
C GLN A 41 11.86 2.10 3.08
N ALA A 42 12.43 1.77 4.24
CA ALA A 42 11.81 0.84 5.18
C ALA A 42 10.45 1.36 5.68
N ARG A 43 10.37 2.66 6.02
CA ARG A 43 9.13 3.31 6.44
C ARG A 43 8.10 3.33 5.32
N LEU A 44 8.51 3.61 4.08
CA LEU A 44 7.61 3.58 2.93
C LEU A 44 7.00 2.19 2.75
N ILE A 45 7.83 1.15 2.76
CA ILE A 45 7.38 -0.23 2.58
C ILE A 45 6.48 -0.70 3.73
N ALA A 46 6.78 -0.33 4.98
CA ALA A 46 5.92 -0.64 6.12
C ALA A 46 4.51 -0.02 5.99
N ASN A 47 4.37 1.10 5.27
CA ASN A 47 3.09 1.77 5.04
C ASN A 47 2.33 1.26 3.81
N SER A 48 2.91 0.40 2.96
CA SER A 48 2.25 -0.15 1.76
C SER A 48 0.84 -0.71 2.02
N PRO A 49 0.59 -1.47 3.11
CA PRO A 49 -0.75 -1.97 3.38
C PRO A 49 -1.79 -0.86 3.58
N TYR A 50 -1.41 0.27 4.20
CA TYR A 50 -2.30 1.43 4.34
C TYR A 50 -2.59 2.07 2.99
N LEU A 51 -1.57 2.21 2.15
CA LEU A 51 -1.72 2.74 0.79
C LEU A 51 -2.71 1.89 -0.02
N LEU A 52 -2.60 0.57 0.05
CA LEU A 52 -3.54 -0.34 -0.61
C LEU A 52 -4.98 -0.15 -0.12
N GLN A 53 -5.17 0.00 1.20
CA GLN A 53 -6.52 0.23 1.74
C GLN A 53 -7.07 1.61 1.33
N ALA A 54 -6.23 2.64 1.27
CA ALA A 54 -6.62 3.95 0.76
C ALA A 54 -7.05 3.88 -0.71
N LEU A 55 -6.33 3.14 -1.54
CA LEU A 55 -6.68 2.91 -2.95
C LEU A 55 -7.99 2.13 -3.09
N LYS A 56 -8.20 1.08 -2.29
CA LYS A 56 -9.49 0.36 -2.24
C LYS A 56 -10.64 1.28 -1.85
N GLY A 57 -10.43 2.16 -0.86
CA GLY A 57 -11.40 3.17 -0.45
C GLY A 57 -11.69 4.18 -1.56
N MET A 58 -10.65 4.60 -2.29
CA MET A 58 -10.78 5.51 -3.44
C MET A 58 -11.63 4.87 -4.55
N VAL A 59 -11.36 3.61 -4.93
CA VAL A 59 -12.20 2.87 -5.88
C VAL A 59 -13.65 2.79 -5.41
N ALA A 60 -13.88 2.48 -4.13
CA ALA A 60 -15.23 2.38 -3.58
C ALA A 60 -15.99 3.72 -3.54
N LEU A 61 -15.29 4.85 -3.37
CA LEU A 61 -15.89 6.19 -3.36
C LEU A 61 -16.25 6.68 -4.75
N ILE A 62 -15.47 6.32 -5.77
CA ILE A 62 -15.74 6.75 -7.14
C ILE A 62 -16.82 5.87 -7.80
N GLY A 63 -16.96 4.61 -7.35
CA GLY A 63 -17.94 3.67 -7.88
C GLY A 63 -17.44 2.93 -9.13
N ASP A 64 -18.28 2.04 -9.67
CA ASP A 64 -17.97 1.29 -10.90
C ASP A 64 -18.31 2.07 -12.17
N ASP A 65 -19.11 3.14 -12.05
CA ASP A 65 -19.52 3.98 -13.17
C ASP A 65 -18.44 5.05 -13.45
N ASP A 66 -18.02 5.17 -14.70
CA ASP A 66 -17.14 6.25 -15.12
C ASP A 66 -17.81 7.60 -14.87
N LEU A 67 -17.14 8.47 -14.11
CA LEU A 67 -17.56 9.86 -13.98
C LEU A 67 -17.43 10.55 -15.34
N ASP A 68 -18.44 11.33 -15.73
CA ASP A 68 -18.41 12.13 -16.95
C ASP A 68 -17.12 12.96 -17.02
N ASP A 69 -16.40 12.86 -18.14
CA ASP A 69 -15.13 13.55 -18.35
C ASP A 69 -15.35 15.08 -18.38
N ASN A 70 -14.87 15.75 -17.33
CA ASN A 70 -14.98 17.20 -17.19
C ASN A 70 -13.72 17.95 -17.67
N GLY A 71 -12.74 17.27 -18.28
CA GLY A 71 -11.54 17.89 -18.85
C GLY A 71 -10.46 18.29 -17.84
N GLU A 72 -10.68 18.08 -16.54
CA GLU A 72 -9.59 17.97 -15.55
C GLU A 72 -9.11 16.51 -15.51
N LEU A 73 -7.99 16.23 -14.83
CA LEU A 73 -7.44 14.87 -14.70
C LEU A 73 -8.58 13.92 -14.30
N SER A 74 -9.11 13.17 -15.28
CA SER A 74 -10.51 12.74 -15.18
C SER A 74 -10.68 11.79 -14.01
N GLY A 75 -11.83 11.83 -13.35
CA GLY A 75 -12.12 10.88 -12.26
C GLY A 75 -11.87 9.43 -12.69
N ALA A 76 -12.08 9.12 -13.97
CA ALA A 76 -11.75 7.84 -14.60
C ALA A 76 -10.24 7.52 -14.59
N ALA A 77 -9.35 8.48 -14.90
CA ALA A 77 -7.90 8.26 -14.85
C ALA A 77 -7.39 7.97 -13.42
N ILE A 78 -8.00 8.59 -12.41
CA ILE A 78 -7.71 8.30 -10.99
C ILE A 78 -8.24 6.91 -10.62
N CYS A 79 -9.42 6.52 -11.11
CA CYS A 79 -9.95 5.17 -10.92
C CYS A 79 -9.04 4.11 -11.50
N ASP A 80 -8.61 4.28 -12.75
CA ASP A 80 -7.77 3.30 -13.44
C ASP A 80 -6.41 3.18 -12.75
N MET A 81 -5.81 4.31 -12.35
CA MET A 81 -4.60 4.30 -11.55
C MET A 81 -4.78 3.54 -10.22
N ALA A 82 -5.90 3.73 -9.53
CA ALA A 82 -6.17 3.04 -8.28
C ALA A 82 -6.46 1.55 -8.48
N ARG A 83 -7.22 1.18 -9.53
CA ARG A 83 -7.49 -0.21 -9.91
C ARG A 83 -6.20 -0.94 -10.29
N ASP A 84 -5.34 -0.32 -11.08
CA ASP A 84 -4.05 -0.87 -11.51
C ASP A 84 -3.11 -1.07 -10.31
N ALA A 85 -3.01 -0.08 -9.43
CA ALA A 85 -2.18 -0.18 -8.22
C ALA A 85 -2.66 -1.30 -7.28
N VAL A 86 -3.98 -1.50 -7.14
CA VAL A 86 -4.56 -2.62 -6.38
C VAL A 86 -4.26 -3.96 -7.07
N ALA A 87 -4.42 -4.05 -8.39
CA ALA A 87 -4.18 -5.27 -9.15
C ALA A 87 -2.71 -5.71 -9.06
N LEU A 88 -1.77 -4.76 -9.23
CA LEU A 88 -0.33 -5.00 -9.07
C LEU A 88 0.02 -5.52 -7.66
N ALA A 89 -0.57 -4.92 -6.62
CA ALA A 89 -0.34 -5.35 -5.25
C ALA A 89 -0.84 -6.79 -4.98
N LEU A 90 -1.97 -7.19 -5.57
CA LEU A 90 -2.54 -8.53 -5.40
C LEU A 90 -1.79 -9.63 -6.18
N VAL A 91 -1.07 -9.29 -7.25
CA VAL A 91 -0.24 -10.24 -8.02
C VAL A 91 1.05 -10.62 -7.27
N ILE A 92 1.57 -9.72 -6.43
CA ILE A 92 2.78 -9.95 -5.62
C ILE A 92 2.53 -10.90 -4.44
N ASP A 93 1.26 -11.09 -4.04
CA ASP A 93 0.85 -11.93 -2.89
C ASP A 93 0.50 -13.39 -3.27
N ARG A 94 0.92 -13.86 -4.47
CA ARG A 94 0.77 -15.24 -4.96
C ARG A 94 2.12 -15.92 -5.16
#